data_AF-A0A3D4WIB2-F1
#
_entry.id   AF-A0A3D4WIB2-F1
#
_cell.length_a   1.000
_cell.length_b   1.000
_cell.length_c   1.000
_cell.angle_alpha   90.00
_cell.angle_beta   90.00
_cell.angle_gamma   90.00
#
_symmetry.space_group_name_H-M   'P 1'
#
loop_
_entity.id
_entity.type
_entity.pdbx_description
1 polymer ?
#
loop_
_entity_poly.entity_id
_entity_poly.type
_entity_poly.pdbx_seq_one_letter_code
_entity_poly.pdbx_strand_id
1 'polypeptide(L)' 'MKPSGVLFHSDQGTHYTSKQFAETVSGCDGMMQSMSRKANCWDNAPTECFFRSFKTEWMPKGCYEDMAEASRAISDYIYI' A
#
# COMPACT_ATOMS: atom_id res chain seq x y z
N MET A 1 0.79 1.89 20.34
CA MET A 1 1.33 3.24 20.07
C MET A 1 0.20 4.12 19.58
N LYS A 2 0.08 5.36 20.05
CA LYS A 2 -0.77 6.37 19.41
C LYS A 2 0.10 7.16 18.42
N PRO A 3 -0.11 7.04 17.10
CA PRO A 3 0.60 7.87 16.14
C PRO A 3 0.28 9.35 16.41
N SER A 4 1.22 10.25 16.09
CA SER A 4 1.00 11.70 16.19
C SER A 4 1.53 12.36 14.93
N GLY A 5 0.68 13.12 14.24
CA GLY A 5 1.05 13.78 12.98
C GLY A 5 1.30 12.82 11.81
N VAL A 6 0.67 11.64 11.82
CA VAL A 6 0.83 10.68 10.73
C VAL A 6 -0.09 11.01 9.57
N LEU A 7 0.47 11.12 8.37
CA LEU A 7 -0.28 11.24 7.13
C LEU A 7 -0.41 9.86 6.49
N PHE A 8 -1.63 9.36 6.35
CA PHE A 8 -1.91 8.17 5.56
C PHE A 8 -2.12 8.59 4.10
N HIS A 9 -1.09 8.43 3.27
CA HIS A 9 -1.19 8.76 1.85
C HIS A 9 -1.58 7.54 1.01
N SER A 10 -2.58 7.69 0.14
CA SER A 10 -2.97 6.69 -0.85
C SER A 10 -3.28 7.33 -2.20
N ASP A 11 -3.35 6.51 -3.25
CA ASP A 11 -3.97 6.93 -4.51
C ASP A 11 -5.49 7.14 -4.36
N GLN A 12 -6.14 7.54 -5.46
CA GLN A 12 -7.59 7.71 -5.52
C GLN A 12 -8.32 6.41 -5.94
N GLY A 13 -7.78 5.24 -5.61
CA GLY A 13 -8.43 3.96 -5.85
C GLY A 13 -9.81 3.86 -5.19
N THR A 14 -10.68 3.02 -5.72
CA THR A 14 -12.06 2.85 -5.23
C THR A 14 -12.12 2.43 -3.76
N HIS A 15 -11.17 1.62 -3.30
CA HIS A 15 -11.06 1.22 -1.91
C HIS A 15 -10.75 2.41 -0.98
N TYR A 16 -9.77 3.23 -1.35
CA TYR A 16 -9.29 4.34 -0.51
C TYR A 16 -10.20 5.57 -0.55
N THR A 17 -10.98 5.72 -1.62
CA THR A 17 -12.01 6.77 -1.76
C THR A 17 -13.34 6.38 -1.14
N SER A 18 -13.49 5.14 -0.68
CA SER A 18 -14.73 4.67 -0.06
C SER A 18 -15.01 5.35 1.27
N LYS A 19 -16.30 5.57 1.56
CA LYS A 19 -16.76 6.15 2.83
C LYS A 19 -16.25 5.34 4.03
N GLN A 20 -16.35 4.00 3.95
CA GLN A 20 -15.93 3.11 5.02
C GLN A 20 -14.44 3.28 5.35
N PHE A 21 -13.59 3.42 4.33
CA PHE A 21 -12.16 3.62 4.54
C PHE A 21 -11.86 4.99 5.16
N ALA A 22 -12.47 6.06 4.63
CA ALA A 22 -12.32 7.41 5.17
C ALA A 22 -12.75 7.51 6.64
N GLU A 23 -13.89 6.89 6.99
CA GLU A 23 -14.37 6.83 8.37
C GLU A 23 -13.39 6.06 9.27
N THR A 24 -12.81 4.96 8.78
CA THR A 24 -11.81 4.17 9.51
C THR A 24 -10.57 5.01 9.84
N VAL A 25 -10.01 5.74 8.86
CA VAL A 25 -8.84 6.60 9.09
C VAL A 25 -9.19 7.75 10.04
N SER A 26 -10.38 8.36 9.89
CA SER A 26 -10.82 9.45 10.76
C SER A 26 -11.00 9.04 12.22
N GLY A 27 -11.30 7.76 12.47
CA GLY A 27 -11.40 7.18 13.81
C GLY A 27 -10.04 6.94 14.48
N CYS A 28 -8.93 7.02 13.74
CA CYS A 28 -7.59 6.86 14.28
C CYS A 28 -7.03 8.20 14.77
N ASP A 29 -7.02 8.39 16.10
CA ASP A 29 -6.42 9.54 16.76
C ASP A 29 -4.95 9.73 16.33
N GLY A 30 -4.63 10.94 15.83
CA GLY A 30 -3.30 11.32 15.35
C GLY A 30 -2.95 10.89 13.92
N MET A 31 -3.91 10.41 13.13
CA MET A 31 -3.75 10.10 11.71
C MET A 31 -4.65 10.99 10.83
N MET A 32 -4.16 11.36 9.65
CA MET A 32 -4.91 12.12 8.65
C MET A 32 -4.80 11.45 7.27
N GLN A 33 -5.93 11.25 6.60
CA GLN A 33 -5.94 10.74 5.23
C GLN A 33 -5.46 11.82 4.25
N SER A 34 -4.63 11.43 3.28
CA SER A 34 -4.16 12.26 2.17
C SER A 34 -4.25 11.50 0.87
N MET A 35 -4.69 12.18 -0.19
CA MET A 35 -4.71 11.64 -1.54
C MET A 35 -4.25 12.74 -2.49
N SER A 36 -3.27 12.43 -3.33
CA SER A 36 -2.78 13.40 -4.31
C SER A 36 -3.85 13.72 -5.36
N ARG A 37 -3.72 14.88 -6.03
CA ARG A 37 -4.60 15.22 -7.17
C ARG A 37 -4.42 14.21 -8.30
N LYS A 38 -5.45 14.01 -9.11
CA LYS A 38 -5.32 13.21 -10.34
C LYS A 38 -4.17 13.75 -11.20
N ALA A 39 -3.41 12.83 -11.81
CA ALA A 39 -2.18 13.12 -12.55
C ALA A 39 -1.00 13.65 -11.71
N ASN A 40 -1.06 13.57 -10.37
CA ASN A 40 0.10 13.77 -9.51
C ASN A 40 0.56 12.42 -8.92
N CYS A 41 1.67 11.87 -9.45
CA CYS A 41 2.17 10.56 -9.04
C CYS A 41 3.29 10.60 -8.00
N TRP A 42 3.85 11.76 -7.66
CA TRP A 42 5.08 11.85 -6.86
C TRP A 42 5.00 11.09 -5.52
N ASP A 43 3.88 11.23 -4.81
CA ASP A 43 3.69 10.59 -3.52
C ASP A 43 3.43 9.08 -3.63
N ASN A 44 2.86 8.62 -4.76
CA ASN A 44 2.58 7.20 -5.01
C ASN A 44 3.74 6.47 -5.72
N ALA A 45 4.61 7.21 -6.39
CA ALA A 45 5.70 6.69 -7.20
C ALA A 45 6.62 5.72 -6.44
N PRO A 46 6.99 5.94 -5.16
CA PRO A 46 7.80 4.98 -4.41
C PRO A 46 7.10 3.61 -4.27
N THR A 47 5.81 3.63 -3.91
CA THR A 47 4.98 2.43 -3.76
C THR A 47 4.81 1.70 -5.09
N GLU A 48 4.52 2.43 -6.17
CA GLU A 48 4.43 1.86 -7.52
C GLU A 48 5.76 1.25 -7.98
N CYS A 49 6.89 1.92 -7.72
CA CYS A 49 8.21 1.41 -8.05
C CYS A 49 8.52 0.13 -7.28
N PHE A 50 8.21 0.06 -5.98
CA PHE A 50 8.37 -1.14 -5.17
C PHE A 50 7.58 -2.32 -5.76
N PHE A 51 6.29 -2.11 -6.04
CA PHE A 51 5.44 -3.19 -6.60
C PHE A 51 5.85 -3.58 -8.01
N ARG A 52 6.36 -2.64 -8.82
CA ARG A 52 6.93 -2.96 -10.13
C ARG A 52 8.12 -3.90 -9.99
N SER A 53 9.12 -3.52 -9.19
CA SER A 53 10.32 -4.34 -8.96
C SER A 53 9.96 -5.71 -8.39
N PHE A 54 9.08 -5.78 -7.39
CA PHE A 54 8.60 -7.04 -6.84
C PHE A 54 8.03 -7.97 -7.91
N LYS A 55 7.15 -7.44 -8.78
CA LYS A 55 6.50 -8.22 -9.84
C LYS A 55 7.46 -8.67 -10.93
N THR A 56 8.51 -7.90 -11.21
CA THR A 56 9.46 -8.21 -12.29
C THR A 56 10.63 -9.07 -11.85
N GLU A 57 11.09 -8.88 -10.62
CA GLU A 57 12.33 -9.47 -10.10
C GLU A 57 12.06 -10.72 -9.26
N TRP A 58 10.92 -10.80 -8.56
CA TRP A 58 10.66 -11.84 -7.56
C TRP A 58 9.41 -12.69 -7.83
N MET A 59 8.31 -12.05 -8.24
CA MET A 59 7.02 -12.74 -8.37
C MET A 59 7.05 -13.77 -9.52
N PRO A 60 6.66 -15.03 -9.28
CA PRO A 60 6.61 -16.06 -10.31
C PRO A 60 5.51 -15.77 -11.34
N LYS A 61 5.79 -16.06 -12.61
CA LYS A 61 4.82 -15.88 -13.72
C LYS A 61 3.62 -16.84 -13.64
N GLY A 62 3.80 -17.99 -12.98
CA GLY A 62 2.81 -19.07 -12.89
C GLY A 62 1.89 -19.01 -11.66
N CYS A 63 1.93 -17.90 -10.90
CA CYS A 63 1.33 -17.75 -9.58
C CYS A 63 2.08 -18.53 -8.48
N TYR A 64 1.67 -18.31 -7.23
CA TYR A 64 2.04 -19.13 -6.09
C TYR A 64 1.06 -20.31 -5.97
N GLU A 65 1.51 -21.43 -5.43
CA GLU A 65 0.71 -22.63 -5.19
C GLU A 65 -0.37 -22.37 -4.13
N ASP A 66 0.00 -21.66 -3.07
CA ASP A 66 -0.90 -21.28 -1.99
C ASP A 66 -0.53 -19.93 -1.32
N MET A 67 -1.38 -19.52 -0.38
CA MET A 67 -1.19 -18.27 0.36
C MET A 67 0.01 -18.30 1.30
N ALA A 68 0.41 -19.47 1.82
CA ALA A 68 1.54 -19.61 2.71
C ALA A 68 2.86 -19.44 1.95
N GLU A 69 2.95 -20.01 0.75
CA GLU A 69 4.05 -19.77 -0.17
C GLU A 69 4.13 -18.29 -0.56
N ALA A 70 3.01 -17.69 -0.98
CA ALA A 70 2.96 -16.27 -1.33
C ALA A 70 3.43 -15.37 -0.17
N SER A 71 2.94 -15.64 1.05
CA SER A 71 3.30 -14.86 2.25
C SER A 71 4.79 -14.97 2.58
N ARG A 72 5.36 -16.18 2.46
CA ARG A 72 6.80 -16.40 2.68
C ARG A 72 7.62 -15.68 1.62
N ALA A 73 7.30 -15.86 0.33
CA ALA A 73 8.01 -15.20 -0.76
C ALA A 73 7.97 -13.67 -0.67
N ILE A 74 6.81 -13.09 -0.31
CA ILE A 74 6.67 -11.64 -0.09
C ILE A 74 7.50 -11.18 1.10
N SER A 75 7.48 -11.94 2.21
CA SER A 75 8.27 -11.60 3.41
C SER A 75 9.75 -11.63 3.11
N ASP A 76 10.22 -12.67 2.40
CA ASP A 76 11.61 -12.78 1.97
C ASP A 76 11.99 -11.54 1.15
N TYR A 77 11.21 -11.16 0.14
CA TYR A 77 11.49 -9.96 -0.65
C TYR A 77 11.53 -8.64 0.16
N ILE A 78 10.71 -8.52 1.22
CA ILE A 78 10.65 -7.30 2.04
C ILE A 78 11.84 -7.19 3.01
N TYR A 79 12.33 -8.32 3.52
CA TYR A 79 13.33 -8.37 4.60
C TYR A 79 14.73 -8.84 4.18
N ILE A 80 14.91 -9.22 2.91
CA ILE A 80 16.24 -9.36 2.28
C ILE A 80 16.90 -7.99 2.14
#